data_AF-A0A7L9BT07-F1
#
_entry.id   AF-A0A7L9BT07-F1
#
_cell.length_a   1.000
_cell.length_b   1.000
_cell.length_c   1.000
_cell.angle_alpha   90.00
_cell.angle_beta   90.00
_cell.angle_gamma   90.00
#
_symmetry.space_group_name_H-M   'P 1'
#
loop_
_entity.id
_entity.type
_entity.pdbx_description
1 polymer ?
#
loop_
_entity_poly.entity_id
_entity_poly.type
_entity_poly.pdbx_seq_one_letter_code
_entity_poly.pdbx_strand_id
1 'polypeptide(L)'
;MSTRINRLWSARGVASSVLAAAAALVPALVITPTASAGAPALAAWSGPEDATEATLIFRNGNQITGEVVSETDTKIRIKGRLHGIPFETEYDKSEILEVKRTAIKAGGGGDAKAAPGDPADLIRGAAPKPVDSDGKSRVYVVEMTGVFGEDISQTPVRRAVRDAKAQNADTLIFILENKWSDELGMPLPDYQDASNELFRAEDLTPIFADEIPHLWGDAPPKIIFWVKQAMGGAAFLTFVSPTIYMSSDARIGGIGSMARLYEGVGDKVVQQKLYSARLGHAEGWAVRGGYSPKIIRALSITEYVLSVKITGSGPEFYERLADPLKGEILLADDGNEEAGRRDSAYELIRGNGNDTLTLKADIARDIRVSKGTVDTLDALLHELDIERSHVRVDARSKRITDGWKDELRDAKRSVRRLLEEYAGVRVQPPGDFDARTKARNTQRQKLEQTLSLLRRYEEGMTARWRQQNQVPPNVVIESMIDDIKRAQLADRPDR
;
A
#
# COMPACT_ATOMS: atom_id res chain seq x y z
N MET A 1 -19.06 -7.35 -48.69
CA MET A 1 -19.85 -7.42 -47.45
C MET A 1 -18.92 -7.16 -46.28
N SER A 2 -18.77 -5.89 -45.91
CA SER A 2 -17.96 -5.41 -44.80
C SER A 2 -18.56 -4.06 -44.38
N THR A 3 -19.03 -3.94 -43.15
CA THR A 3 -19.68 -2.73 -42.63
C THR A 3 -19.38 -2.67 -41.13
N ARG A 4 -18.36 -1.89 -40.76
CA ARG A 4 -18.47 -0.60 -40.05
C ARG A 4 -19.20 -0.70 -38.70
N ILE A 5 -18.46 -0.49 -37.61
CA ILE A 5 -18.71 0.53 -36.58
C ILE A 5 -17.35 0.79 -35.90
N ASN A 6 -16.74 1.92 -36.24
CA ASN A 6 -15.63 2.53 -35.51
C ASN A 6 -15.67 4.00 -35.88
N ARG A 7 -16.17 4.85 -34.98
CA ARG A 7 -16.03 6.33 -34.98
C ARG A 7 -16.93 6.92 -33.90
N LEU A 8 -16.30 7.38 -32.83
CA LEU A 8 -16.53 8.63 -32.11
C LEU A 8 -15.41 8.69 -31.06
N TRP A 9 -15.04 9.89 -30.61
CA TRP A 9 -13.83 10.20 -29.81
C TRP A 9 -12.57 10.52 -30.64
N SER A 10 -12.65 11.61 -31.41
CA SER A 10 -11.49 12.47 -31.68
C SER A 10 -11.97 13.89 -32.02
N ALA A 11 -11.53 14.89 -31.26
CA ALA A 11 -11.16 16.24 -31.68
C ALA A 11 -11.56 17.33 -30.66
N ARG A 12 -10.55 17.83 -29.95
CA ARG A 12 -10.32 19.22 -29.49
C ARG A 12 -9.08 19.12 -28.60
N GLY A 13 -7.89 19.59 -28.98
CA GLY A 13 -7.58 20.83 -29.67
C GLY A 13 -6.97 21.77 -28.64
N VAL A 14 -5.64 21.66 -28.46
CA VAL A 14 -4.80 22.39 -27.51
C VAL A 14 -4.79 23.89 -27.81
N ALA A 15 -4.84 24.72 -26.77
CA ALA A 15 -4.30 26.08 -26.79
C ALA A 15 -3.58 26.33 -25.47
N SER A 16 -2.25 26.25 -25.53
CA SER A 16 -1.33 26.69 -24.49
C SER A 16 -1.16 28.21 -24.57
N SER A 17 -1.23 28.90 -23.43
CA SER A 17 -0.69 30.25 -23.27
C SER A 17 0.07 30.34 -21.95
N VAL A 18 1.19 31.04 -22.02
CA VAL A 18 2.32 31.02 -21.09
C VAL A 18 2.40 32.35 -20.31
N LEU A 19 2.72 32.23 -19.01
CA LEU A 19 3.35 33.18 -18.07
C LEU A 19 2.69 34.53 -17.73
N ALA A 20 2.52 34.76 -16.42
CA ALA A 20 3.12 35.91 -15.74
C ALA A 20 3.33 35.61 -14.24
N ALA A 21 4.55 35.89 -13.76
CA ALA A 21 4.98 35.79 -12.37
C ALA A 21 4.50 37.00 -11.54
N ALA A 22 4.21 36.79 -10.26
CA ALA A 22 4.24 37.85 -9.26
C ALA A 22 4.78 37.27 -7.94
N ALA A 23 5.89 37.86 -7.50
CA ALA A 23 6.57 37.57 -6.25
C ALA A 23 6.01 38.42 -5.10
N ALA A 24 6.33 37.96 -3.88
CA ALA A 24 6.43 38.69 -2.63
C ALA A 24 5.12 39.00 -1.85
N LEU A 25 4.98 38.38 -0.66
CA LEU A 25 5.27 39.01 0.64
C LEU A 25 4.83 38.09 1.78
N VAL A 26 5.80 37.71 2.61
CA VAL A 26 5.62 37.10 3.93
C VAL A 26 5.32 38.22 4.92
N PRO A 27 4.25 38.12 5.75
CA PRO A 27 4.27 38.69 7.07
C PRO A 27 4.34 37.57 8.12
N ALA A 28 5.35 37.68 8.98
CA ALA A 28 5.48 36.92 10.21
C ALA A 28 4.26 37.17 11.10
N LEU A 29 3.55 36.10 11.48
CA LEU A 29 2.55 36.17 12.54
C LEU A 29 3.21 35.76 13.85
N VAL A 30 3.34 36.73 14.74
CA VAL A 30 3.74 36.58 16.14
C VAL A 30 2.67 35.77 16.88
N ILE A 31 3.12 34.70 17.53
CA ILE A 31 2.34 33.85 18.43
C ILE A 31 2.11 34.62 19.74
N THR A 32 0.86 34.84 20.12
CA THR A 32 0.49 35.13 21.52
C THR A 32 -0.24 33.92 22.11
N PRO A 33 0.13 33.45 23.31
CA PRO A 33 -0.51 32.30 23.94
C PRO A 33 -1.86 32.74 24.53
N THR A 34 -2.95 32.19 23.99
CA THR A 34 -4.26 32.24 24.65
C THR A 34 -4.40 31.02 25.55
N ALA A 35 -4.69 31.29 26.81
CA ALA A 35 -4.85 30.30 27.87
C ALA A 35 -5.95 29.29 27.52
N SER A 36 -5.60 28.00 27.56
CA SER A 36 -6.55 26.90 27.46
C SER A 36 -7.37 26.80 28.75
N ALA A 37 -8.66 27.09 28.67
CA ALA A 37 -9.63 26.67 29.67
C ALA A 37 -9.73 25.13 29.63
N GLY A 38 -9.61 24.50 30.79
CA GLY A 38 -9.47 23.06 30.94
C GLY A 38 -10.67 22.27 30.41
N ALA A 39 -10.37 21.19 29.69
CA ALA A 39 -11.31 20.11 29.43
C ALA A 39 -11.58 19.34 30.73
N PRO A 40 -12.83 18.93 31.03
CA PRO A 40 -13.13 18.09 32.17
C PRO A 40 -12.55 16.68 31.96
N ALA A 41 -11.95 16.14 33.03
CA ALA A 41 -11.43 14.79 33.08
C ALA A 41 -12.54 13.76 32.80
N LEU A 42 -12.31 12.87 31.83
CA LEU A 42 -13.12 11.66 31.65
C LEU A 42 -12.81 10.69 32.78
N ALA A 43 -13.75 10.56 33.70
CA ALA A 43 -13.75 9.50 34.70
C ALA A 43 -13.86 8.13 34.01
N ALA A 44 -12.99 7.20 34.38
CA ALA A 44 -13.13 5.79 34.02
C ALA A 44 -14.38 5.21 34.67
N TRP A 45 -15.31 4.68 33.88
CA TRP A 45 -16.51 4.02 34.35
C TRP A 45 -16.45 2.52 34.04
N SER A 46 -16.69 1.72 35.08
CA SER A 46 -16.87 0.26 35.01
C SER A 46 -18.35 -0.06 34.71
N GLY A 47 -18.63 -0.56 33.50
CA GLY A 47 -19.95 -1.01 33.07
C GLY A 47 -20.31 -2.42 33.59
N PRO A 48 -21.61 -2.76 33.70
CA PRO A 48 -22.10 -4.07 34.16
C PRO A 48 -22.01 -5.17 33.09
N GLU A 49 -22.03 -6.42 33.57
CA GLU A 49 -21.65 -7.69 32.90
C GLU A 49 -22.64 -8.25 31.86
N ASP A 50 -23.69 -7.54 31.45
CA ASP A 50 -24.77 -8.08 30.61
C ASP A 50 -24.96 -7.31 29.28
N ALA A 51 -23.96 -7.36 28.41
CA ALA A 51 -24.07 -6.88 27.04
C ALA A 51 -24.96 -7.82 26.19
N THR A 52 -26.16 -7.37 25.82
CA THR A 52 -27.05 -8.10 24.90
C THR A 52 -27.11 -7.40 23.54
N GLU A 53 -26.88 -8.15 22.47
CA GLU A 53 -27.05 -7.66 21.10
C GLU A 53 -28.56 -7.53 20.77
N ALA A 54 -28.98 -6.36 20.29
CA ALA A 54 -30.36 -6.07 19.95
C ALA A 54 -30.48 -5.40 18.58
N THR A 55 -31.56 -5.74 17.87
CA THR A 55 -32.00 -5.03 16.66
C THR A 55 -33.17 -4.14 17.01
N LEU A 56 -32.99 -2.82 16.87
CA LEU A 56 -34.06 -1.82 16.96
C LEU A 56 -34.73 -1.68 15.61
N ILE A 57 -36.02 -1.93 15.56
CA ILE A 57 -36.87 -1.68 14.39
C ILE A 57 -37.61 -0.38 14.65
N PHE A 58 -37.34 0.65 13.87
CA PHE A 58 -37.94 1.98 14.01
C PHE A 58 -39.29 2.04 13.29
N ARG A 59 -40.18 2.94 13.74
CA ARG A 59 -41.50 3.16 13.12
C ARG A 59 -41.42 3.63 11.66
N ASN A 60 -40.30 4.20 11.25
CA ASN A 60 -40.02 4.60 9.87
C ASN A 60 -39.55 3.44 8.97
N GLY A 61 -39.46 2.21 9.50
CA GLY A 61 -39.03 1.02 8.78
C GLY A 61 -37.51 0.78 8.80
N ASN A 62 -36.71 1.70 9.34
CA ASN A 62 -35.27 1.52 9.48
C ASN A 62 -34.97 0.50 10.58
N GLN A 63 -33.85 -0.22 10.42
CA GLN A 63 -33.39 -1.20 11.40
C GLN A 63 -31.93 -0.93 11.75
N ILE A 64 -31.62 -0.99 13.04
CA ILE A 64 -30.26 -0.79 13.56
C ILE A 64 -29.93 -1.93 14.52
N THR A 65 -28.82 -2.61 14.29
CA THR A 65 -28.32 -3.68 15.16
C THR A 65 -27.08 -3.19 15.90
N GLY A 66 -27.04 -3.47 17.21
CA GLY A 66 -25.85 -3.21 18.02
C GLY A 66 -26.02 -3.68 19.46
N GLU A 67 -24.99 -3.44 20.23
CA GLU A 67 -24.93 -3.76 21.65
C GLU A 67 -25.67 -2.68 22.46
N VAL A 68 -26.62 -3.10 23.29
CA VAL A 68 -27.33 -2.16 24.18
C VAL A 68 -26.41 -1.80 25.33
N VAL A 69 -25.96 -0.55 25.36
CA VAL A 69 -25.04 -0.02 26.39
C VAL A 69 -25.80 0.41 27.63
N SER A 70 -27.00 0.97 27.46
CA SER A 70 -27.90 1.32 28.56
C SER A 70 -29.33 1.46 28.06
N GLU A 71 -30.28 1.18 28.95
CA GLU A 71 -31.70 1.28 28.65
C GLU A 71 -32.43 1.86 29.86
N THR A 72 -33.23 2.89 29.60
CA THR A 72 -34.13 3.51 30.58
C THR A 72 -35.58 3.34 30.12
N ASP A 73 -36.54 3.81 30.91
CA ASP A 73 -37.96 3.72 30.55
C ASP A 73 -38.30 4.48 29.27
N THR A 74 -37.52 5.51 28.92
CA THR A 74 -37.78 6.39 27.76
C THR A 74 -36.74 6.27 26.65
N LYS A 75 -35.53 5.77 26.92
CA LYS A 75 -34.41 5.80 25.96
C LYS A 75 -33.62 4.50 25.92
N ILE A 76 -33.05 4.19 24.75
CA ILE A 76 -32.11 3.07 24.54
C ILE A 76 -30.83 3.63 23.91
N ARG A 77 -29.68 3.37 24.53
CA ARG A 77 -28.37 3.66 23.95
C ARG A 77 -27.78 2.40 23.33
N ILE A 78 -27.50 2.46 22.03
CA ILE A 78 -26.88 1.37 21.29
C ILE A 78 -25.50 1.80 20.80
N LYS A 79 -24.55 0.85 20.88
CA LYS A 79 -23.25 0.90 20.23
C LYS A 79 -23.23 -0.11 19.10
N GLY A 80 -22.99 0.35 17.88
CA GLY A 80 -23.07 -0.50 16.68
C GLY A 80 -22.04 -0.12 15.63
N ARG A 81 -22.10 -0.83 14.49
CA ARG A 81 -21.36 -0.48 13.28
C ARG A 81 -22.31 -0.28 12.13
N LEU A 82 -22.29 0.91 11.54
CA LEU A 82 -23.00 1.19 10.29
C LEU A 82 -21.94 1.43 9.21
N HIS A 83 -21.94 0.59 8.16
CA HIS A 83 -20.94 0.63 7.09
C HIS A 83 -19.47 0.57 7.57
N GLY A 84 -19.21 -0.16 8.68
CA GLY A 84 -17.86 -0.32 9.23
C GLY A 84 -17.38 0.82 10.12
N ILE A 85 -18.16 1.89 10.28
CA ILE A 85 -17.87 3.00 11.19
C ILE A 85 -18.52 2.69 12.55
N PRO A 86 -17.76 2.69 13.67
CA PRO A 86 -18.36 2.54 14.99
C PRO A 86 -19.17 3.78 15.33
N PHE A 87 -20.38 3.58 15.84
CA PHE A 87 -21.20 4.66 16.37
C PHE A 87 -21.77 4.27 17.74
N GLU A 88 -22.05 5.28 18.55
CA GLU A 88 -22.81 5.15 19.79
C GLU A 88 -23.89 6.23 19.75
N THR A 89 -25.16 5.82 19.84
CA THR A 89 -26.28 6.75 19.70
C THR A 89 -27.42 6.33 20.60
N GLU A 90 -28.09 7.35 21.16
CA GLU A 90 -29.23 7.20 22.04
C GLU A 90 -30.51 7.49 21.28
N TYR A 91 -31.48 6.59 21.38
CA TYR A 91 -32.77 6.66 20.69
C TYR A 91 -33.91 6.70 21.69
N ASP A 92 -34.94 7.51 21.40
CA ASP A 92 -36.17 7.54 22.19
C ASP A 92 -37.04 6.31 21.86
N LYS A 93 -37.53 5.61 22.89
CA LYS A 93 -38.38 4.41 22.72
C LYS A 93 -39.68 4.70 21.97
N SER A 94 -40.15 5.95 21.96
CA SER A 94 -41.32 6.36 21.16
C SER A 94 -41.11 6.17 19.65
N GLU A 95 -39.87 6.25 19.17
CA GLU A 95 -39.51 6.11 17.75
C GLU A 95 -39.30 4.65 17.33
N ILE A 96 -39.20 3.75 18.32
CA ILE A 96 -38.92 2.33 18.15
C ILE A 96 -40.24 1.57 18.11
N LEU A 97 -40.43 0.80 17.04
CA LEU A 97 -41.59 -0.07 16.85
C LEU A 97 -41.40 -1.40 17.60
N GLU A 98 -40.20 -1.99 17.53
CA GLU A 98 -39.90 -3.29 18.15
C GLU A 98 -38.42 -3.39 18.50
N VAL A 99 -38.10 -4.01 19.65
CA VAL A 99 -36.73 -4.34 20.07
C VAL A 99 -36.58 -5.85 20.06
N LYS A 100 -35.82 -6.40 19.11
CA LYS A 100 -35.51 -7.84 19.06
C LYS A 100 -34.18 -8.10 19.75
N ARG A 101 -34.20 -8.81 20.88
CA ARG A 101 -32.99 -9.22 21.60
C ARG A 101 -32.61 -10.65 21.23
N THR A 102 -31.32 -10.86 20.97
CA THR A 102 -30.80 -12.21 20.72
C THR A 102 -30.06 -12.67 21.97
N ALA A 103 -30.60 -13.66 22.69
CA ALA A 103 -29.89 -14.28 23.80
C ALA A 103 -28.84 -15.26 23.26
N ILE A 104 -27.56 -15.04 23.59
CA ILE A 104 -26.49 -16.01 23.30
C ILE A 104 -26.63 -17.16 24.31
N LYS A 105 -27.22 -18.27 23.87
CA LYS A 105 -27.09 -19.56 24.58
C LYS A 105 -25.73 -20.17 24.26
N ALA A 106 -24.92 -20.37 25.29
CA ALA A 106 -23.67 -21.13 25.18
C ALA A 106 -23.94 -22.63 24.94
N GLY A 107 -23.30 -23.18 23.91
CA GLY A 107 -22.89 -24.59 23.82
C GLY A 107 -23.89 -25.61 23.29
N GLY A 108 -23.54 -26.26 22.17
CA GLY A 108 -24.14 -27.53 21.72
C GLY A 108 -23.78 -27.84 20.27
N GLY A 109 -22.83 -28.76 20.06
CA GLY A 109 -22.34 -29.16 18.74
C GLY A 109 -23.34 -29.94 17.89
N GLY A 110 -23.20 -29.81 16.57
CA GLY A 110 -23.90 -30.59 15.57
C GLY A 110 -23.55 -30.12 14.15
N ASP A 111 -23.03 -31.04 13.34
CA ASP A 111 -22.58 -30.85 11.96
C ASP A 111 -23.66 -30.28 11.03
N ALA A 112 -23.36 -29.15 10.35
CA ALA A 112 -24.06 -28.74 9.13
C ALA A 112 -23.23 -27.78 8.25
N LYS A 113 -22.87 -28.29 7.07
CA LYS A 113 -22.54 -27.64 5.79
C LYS A 113 -22.38 -26.10 5.77
N ALA A 114 -21.14 -25.65 5.54
CA ALA A 114 -20.74 -24.26 5.48
C ALA A 114 -21.32 -23.50 4.27
N ALA A 115 -21.96 -22.36 4.55
CA ALA A 115 -22.11 -21.24 3.62
C ALA A 115 -20.87 -20.31 3.73
N PRO A 116 -20.54 -19.50 2.71
CA PRO A 116 -19.34 -18.67 2.73
C PRO A 116 -19.51 -17.53 3.75
N GLY A 117 -18.72 -17.55 4.81
CA GLY A 117 -18.72 -16.54 5.87
C GLY A 117 -18.07 -15.22 5.46
N ASP A 118 -18.49 -14.15 6.11
CA ASP A 118 -17.97 -12.79 6.00
C ASP A 118 -16.48 -12.74 6.44
N PRO A 119 -15.55 -12.17 5.64
CA PRO A 119 -14.12 -12.12 5.98
C PRO A 119 -13.79 -11.40 7.29
N ALA A 120 -14.71 -10.59 7.81
CA ALA A 120 -14.55 -9.96 9.13
C ALA A 120 -14.51 -10.98 10.29
N ASP A 121 -15.05 -12.18 10.11
CA ASP A 121 -15.03 -13.24 11.12
C ASP A 121 -13.71 -14.03 11.13
N LEU A 122 -12.89 -13.96 10.06
CA LEU A 122 -11.55 -14.57 10.04
C LEU A 122 -10.53 -13.83 10.94
N ILE A 123 -10.86 -12.61 11.38
CA ILE A 123 -10.05 -11.78 12.28
C ILE A 123 -10.56 -11.86 13.73
N ARG A 124 -11.77 -12.37 13.97
CA ARG A 124 -12.33 -12.57 15.33
C ARG A 124 -11.86 -13.89 15.99
N GLY A 125 -10.68 -14.39 15.61
CA GLY A 125 -9.98 -15.32 16.49
C GLY A 125 -9.65 -14.60 17.79
N ALA A 126 -9.95 -15.22 18.93
CA ALA A 126 -9.69 -14.67 20.26
C ALA A 126 -8.30 -14.00 20.31
N ALA A 127 -8.22 -12.82 20.94
CA ALA A 127 -6.94 -12.18 21.23
C ALA A 127 -6.02 -13.21 21.90
N PRO A 128 -4.81 -13.46 21.36
CA PRO A 128 -3.95 -14.48 21.93
C PRO A 128 -3.55 -14.03 23.33
N LYS A 129 -3.60 -14.97 24.28
CA LYS A 129 -2.93 -14.78 25.57
C LYS A 129 -1.45 -14.52 25.28
N PRO A 130 -0.82 -13.54 25.94
CA PRO A 130 0.62 -13.38 25.87
C PRO A 130 1.24 -14.73 26.26
N VAL A 131 1.95 -15.37 25.34
CA VAL A 131 2.80 -16.52 25.70
C VAL A 131 3.91 -15.95 26.59
N ASP A 132 4.31 -16.62 27.67
CA ASP A 132 5.33 -16.13 28.59
C ASP A 132 6.72 -16.01 27.93
N SER A 133 7.54 -15.09 28.44
CA SER A 133 8.90 -14.83 27.95
C SER A 133 9.88 -15.88 28.48
N ASP A 134 10.07 -16.98 27.73
CA ASP A 134 11.02 -18.06 28.04
C ASP A 134 12.52 -17.67 27.88
N GLY A 135 12.86 -16.37 27.87
CA GLY A 135 14.23 -15.88 27.60
C GLY A 135 14.73 -16.13 26.18
N LYS A 136 13.86 -16.62 25.28
CA LYS A 136 14.13 -16.90 23.86
C LYS A 136 13.74 -15.72 22.97
N SER A 137 14.55 -15.44 21.96
CA SER A 137 14.30 -14.38 20.97
C SER A 137 13.07 -14.69 20.13
N ARG A 138 12.11 -13.78 20.06
CA ARG A 138 10.88 -13.97 19.29
C ARG A 138 11.06 -13.46 17.88
N VAL A 139 11.03 -14.40 16.93
CA VAL A 139 11.18 -14.09 15.51
C VAL A 139 9.82 -14.10 14.84
N TYR A 140 9.50 -13.00 14.18
CA TYR A 140 8.31 -12.84 13.37
C TYR A 140 8.69 -12.62 11.91
N VAL A 141 8.13 -13.44 11.01
CA VAL A 141 8.46 -13.42 9.59
C VAL A 141 7.29 -12.84 8.81
N VAL A 142 7.56 -11.84 7.96
CA VAL A 142 6.59 -11.19 7.08
C VAL A 142 6.97 -11.47 5.63
N GLU A 143 6.09 -12.15 4.89
CA GLU A 143 6.29 -12.44 3.48
C GLU A 143 5.75 -11.29 2.61
N MET A 144 6.63 -10.49 2.03
CA MET A 144 6.32 -9.42 1.09
C MET A 144 6.52 -9.94 -0.34
N THR A 145 5.52 -10.65 -0.85
CA THR A 145 5.56 -11.32 -2.15
C THR A 145 4.46 -10.83 -3.08
N GLY A 146 4.78 -10.70 -4.38
CA GLY A 146 3.82 -10.30 -5.41
C GLY A 146 4.13 -8.96 -6.06
N VAL A 147 3.12 -8.32 -6.66
CA VAL A 147 3.29 -7.05 -7.39
C VAL A 147 3.47 -5.88 -6.41
N PHE A 148 4.51 -5.07 -6.63
CA PHE A 148 4.82 -3.93 -5.79
C PHE A 148 3.79 -2.80 -5.95
N GLY A 149 3.24 -2.31 -4.84
CA GLY A 149 2.10 -1.37 -4.85
C GLY A 149 0.74 -2.02 -5.13
N GLU A 150 0.65 -3.35 -5.14
CA GLU A 150 -0.62 -4.07 -5.10
C GLU A 150 -0.62 -5.06 -3.94
N ASP A 151 0.10 -6.16 -4.13
CA ASP A 151 0.24 -7.22 -3.13
C ASP A 151 1.18 -6.78 -1.98
N ILE A 152 2.20 -5.99 -2.33
CA ILE A 152 3.14 -5.37 -1.39
C ILE A 152 2.75 -3.90 -1.23
N SER A 153 1.93 -3.60 -0.23
CA SER A 153 1.38 -2.26 0.06
C SER A 153 1.30 -1.99 1.57
N GLN A 154 0.91 -0.78 1.96
CA GLN A 154 1.01 -0.32 3.35
C GLN A 154 0.09 -1.09 4.30
N THR A 155 -1.16 -1.37 3.91
CA THR A 155 -2.14 -2.03 4.77
C THR A 155 -1.70 -3.42 5.25
N PRO A 156 -1.34 -4.39 4.38
CA PRO A 156 -0.92 -5.72 4.84
C PRO A 156 0.35 -5.66 5.70
N VAL A 157 1.31 -4.78 5.37
CA VAL A 157 2.55 -4.62 6.14
C VAL A 157 2.25 -4.05 7.54
N ARG A 158 1.45 -2.97 7.64
CA ARG A 158 1.04 -2.41 8.95
C ARG A 158 0.26 -3.41 9.80
N ARG A 159 -0.64 -4.19 9.19
CA ARG A 159 -1.38 -5.25 9.90
C ARG A 159 -0.41 -6.32 10.43
N ALA A 160 0.55 -6.75 9.62
CA ALA A 160 1.56 -7.72 10.03
C ALA A 160 2.47 -7.18 11.15
N VAL A 161 2.88 -5.91 11.09
CA VAL A 161 3.67 -5.23 12.14
C VAL A 161 2.88 -5.14 13.46
N ARG A 162 1.60 -4.76 13.41
CA ARG A 162 0.74 -4.73 14.60
C ARG A 162 0.57 -6.12 15.21
N ASP A 163 0.43 -7.14 14.38
CA ASP A 163 0.38 -8.53 14.85
C ASP A 163 1.69 -8.94 15.52
N ALA A 164 2.83 -8.61 14.90
CA ALA A 164 4.14 -8.86 15.48
C ALA A 164 4.34 -8.15 16.82
N LYS A 165 3.81 -6.93 16.97
CA LYS A 165 3.82 -6.19 18.24
C LYS A 165 2.99 -6.90 19.30
N ALA A 166 1.78 -7.34 18.95
CA ALA A 166 0.90 -8.07 19.86
C ALA A 166 1.53 -9.39 20.34
N GLN A 167 2.45 -9.94 19.56
CA GLN A 167 3.18 -11.17 19.87
C GLN A 167 4.52 -10.92 20.59
N ASN A 168 4.86 -9.67 20.87
CA ASN A 168 6.13 -9.23 21.45
C ASN A 168 7.35 -9.72 20.64
N ALA A 169 7.33 -9.56 19.31
CA ALA A 169 8.47 -9.92 18.49
C ALA A 169 9.71 -9.06 18.81
N ASP A 170 10.87 -9.71 18.94
CA ASP A 170 12.18 -9.08 19.14
C ASP A 170 12.91 -8.86 17.81
N THR A 171 12.60 -9.71 16.82
CA THR A 171 13.17 -9.67 15.48
C THR A 171 12.07 -9.79 14.43
N LEU A 172 12.07 -8.86 13.47
CA LEU A 172 11.18 -8.84 12.32
C LEU A 172 11.99 -9.16 11.07
N ILE A 173 11.68 -10.28 10.42
CA ILE A 173 12.28 -10.68 9.14
C ILE A 173 11.27 -10.39 8.04
N PHE A 174 11.59 -9.46 7.16
CA PHE A 174 10.82 -9.15 5.96
C PHE A 174 11.43 -9.88 4.77
N ILE A 175 10.73 -10.90 4.27
CA ILE A 175 11.12 -11.61 3.05
C ILE A 175 10.60 -10.82 1.87
N LEU A 176 11.49 -10.24 1.06
CA LEU A 176 11.12 -9.42 -0.09
C LEU A 176 11.33 -10.17 -1.40
N GLU A 177 10.23 -10.40 -2.11
CA GLU A 177 10.21 -11.07 -3.41
C GLU A 177 9.14 -10.43 -4.31
N ASN A 178 9.49 -9.30 -4.94
CA ASN A 178 8.54 -8.62 -5.82
C ASN A 178 8.55 -9.24 -7.24
N LYS A 179 7.34 -9.38 -7.80
CA LYS A 179 7.15 -9.78 -9.19
C LYS A 179 7.55 -8.63 -10.11
N TRP A 180 8.53 -8.87 -10.97
CA TRP A 180 9.10 -7.88 -11.89
C TRP A 180 8.83 -8.18 -13.38
N SER A 181 8.53 -9.43 -13.70
CA SER A 181 8.19 -9.87 -15.05
C SER A 181 6.86 -10.60 -15.08
N ASP A 182 6.26 -10.71 -16.26
CA ASP A 182 5.15 -11.63 -16.50
C ASP A 182 5.62 -13.10 -16.61
N GLU A 183 4.68 -14.01 -16.89
CA GLU A 183 4.95 -15.45 -17.01
C GLU A 183 5.83 -15.82 -18.21
N LEU A 184 5.94 -14.94 -19.20
CA LEU A 184 6.79 -15.10 -20.38
C LEU A 184 8.17 -14.46 -20.19
N GLY A 185 8.44 -13.92 -18.97
CA GLY A 185 9.68 -13.21 -18.67
C GLY A 185 9.75 -11.83 -19.31
N MET A 186 8.65 -11.32 -19.86
CA MET A 186 8.57 -9.96 -20.36
C MET A 186 8.46 -9.01 -19.17
N PRO A 187 9.06 -7.81 -19.26
CA PRO A 187 8.92 -6.83 -18.19
C PRO A 187 7.44 -6.54 -18.03
N LEU A 188 7.00 -6.41 -16.78
CA LEU A 188 5.66 -5.89 -16.55
C LEU A 188 5.57 -4.55 -17.30
N PRO A 189 4.43 -4.23 -17.95
CA PRO A 189 4.24 -2.97 -18.67
C PRO A 189 4.62 -1.70 -17.88
N ASP A 190 4.74 -1.81 -16.54
CA ASP A 190 5.18 -0.77 -15.60
C ASP A 190 6.68 -0.42 -15.63
N TYR A 191 7.50 -1.09 -16.46
CA TYR A 191 8.93 -0.75 -16.58
C TYR A 191 9.17 0.73 -16.91
N GLN A 192 8.24 1.37 -17.65
CA GLN A 192 8.30 2.81 -17.96
C GLN A 192 7.75 3.72 -16.84
N ASP A 193 7.02 3.17 -15.87
CA ASP A 193 6.39 3.89 -14.75
C ASP A 193 7.16 3.74 -13.43
N ALA A 194 8.41 3.25 -13.46
CA ALA A 194 9.29 3.09 -12.29
C ALA A 194 9.40 4.36 -11.41
N SER A 195 9.13 5.54 -11.99
CA SER A 195 8.97 6.83 -11.28
C SER A 195 7.95 6.82 -10.15
N ASN A 196 6.82 6.15 -10.38
CA ASN A 196 5.73 6.03 -9.43
C ASN A 196 6.05 4.99 -8.36
N GLU A 197 6.99 4.09 -8.63
CA GLU A 197 7.40 3.08 -7.67
C GLU A 197 8.27 3.66 -6.55
N LEU A 198 9.06 4.71 -6.81
CA LEU A 198 9.74 5.42 -5.71
C LEU A 198 8.74 6.06 -4.73
N PHE A 199 7.63 6.63 -5.23
CA PHE A 199 6.56 7.15 -4.36
C PHE A 199 5.87 6.03 -3.57
N ARG A 200 5.66 4.87 -4.19
CA ARG A 200 5.12 3.70 -3.47
C ARG A 200 6.08 3.23 -2.37
N ALA A 201 7.39 3.30 -2.63
CA ALA A 201 8.39 3.04 -1.60
C ALA A 201 8.33 4.10 -0.49
N GLU A 202 8.17 5.38 -0.85
CA GLU A 202 8.03 6.48 0.11
C GLU A 202 6.85 6.30 1.07
N ASP A 203 5.73 5.74 0.63
CA ASP A 203 4.61 5.48 1.54
C ASP A 203 4.83 4.27 2.48
N LEU A 204 5.67 3.32 2.08
CA LEU A 204 6.00 2.13 2.85
C LEU A 204 7.16 2.37 3.82
N THR A 205 8.13 3.21 3.44
CA THR A 205 9.34 3.48 4.21
C THR A 205 9.07 3.93 5.65
N PRO A 206 8.13 4.87 5.92
CA PRO A 206 7.80 5.29 7.29
C PRO A 206 7.41 4.15 8.21
N ILE A 207 6.83 3.05 7.68
CA ILE A 207 6.49 1.89 8.50
C ILE A 207 7.75 1.32 9.15
N PHE A 208 8.81 1.14 8.37
CA PHE A 208 10.07 0.58 8.85
C PHE A 208 10.91 1.60 9.62
N ALA A 209 10.92 2.84 9.12
CA ALA A 209 11.83 3.87 9.58
C ALA A 209 11.34 4.56 10.86
N ASP A 210 10.03 4.73 11.03
CA ASP A 210 9.43 5.56 12.07
C ASP A 210 8.35 4.80 12.88
N GLU A 211 7.40 4.12 12.21
CA GLU A 211 6.27 3.46 12.90
C GLU A 211 6.72 2.27 13.76
N ILE A 212 7.57 1.37 13.24
CA ILE A 212 8.08 0.22 14.02
C ILE A 212 8.84 0.69 15.27
N PRO A 213 9.83 1.60 15.19
CA PRO A 213 10.47 2.15 16.38
C PRO A 213 9.48 2.77 17.36
N HIS A 214 8.53 3.58 16.87
CA HIS A 214 7.54 4.23 17.72
C HIS A 214 6.62 3.22 18.44
N LEU A 215 6.19 2.15 17.75
CA LEU A 215 5.33 1.11 18.31
C LEU A 215 6.02 0.29 19.42
N TRP A 216 7.35 0.19 19.39
CA TRP A 216 8.13 -0.54 20.40
C TRP A 216 8.73 0.36 21.49
N GLY A 217 8.82 1.67 21.28
CA GLY A 217 9.38 2.61 22.25
C GLY A 217 10.89 2.41 22.42
N ASP A 218 11.35 2.26 23.66
CA ASP A 218 12.78 2.24 24.01
C ASP A 218 13.52 0.99 23.52
N ALA A 219 12.80 -0.08 23.16
CA ALA A 219 13.37 -1.36 22.74
C ALA A 219 12.81 -1.79 21.37
N PRO A 220 13.17 -1.11 20.27
CA PRO A 220 12.72 -1.46 18.93
C PRO A 220 13.22 -2.85 18.52
N PRO A 221 12.44 -3.61 17.72
CA PRO A 221 12.85 -4.92 17.28
C PRO A 221 13.95 -4.79 16.22
N LYS A 222 14.76 -5.83 16.05
CA LYS A 222 15.71 -5.91 14.93
C LYS A 222 14.92 -6.07 13.63
N ILE A 223 15.07 -5.14 12.70
CA ILE A 223 14.46 -5.20 11.36
C ILE A 223 15.47 -5.81 10.39
N ILE A 224 15.11 -6.91 9.75
CA ILE A 224 15.98 -7.64 8.82
C ILE A 224 15.25 -7.77 7.49
N PHE A 225 15.88 -7.35 6.41
CA PHE A 225 15.41 -7.68 5.06
C PHE A 225 16.13 -8.91 4.57
N TRP A 226 15.37 -9.95 4.23
CA TRP A 226 15.87 -11.10 3.47
C TRP A 226 15.35 -11.01 2.04
N VAL A 227 16.23 -10.62 1.14
CA VAL A 227 15.88 -10.32 -0.25
C VAL A 227 16.05 -11.57 -1.10
N LYS A 228 14.97 -11.94 -1.78
CA LYS A 228 14.97 -12.86 -2.92
C LYS A 228 14.91 -12.09 -4.23
N GLN A 229 14.07 -11.06 -4.28
CA GLN A 229 14.03 -10.15 -5.41
C GLN A 229 13.48 -8.80 -4.97
N ALA A 230 14.24 -7.73 -5.22
CA ALA A 230 13.84 -6.35 -4.94
C ALA A 230 14.19 -5.48 -6.15
N MET A 231 13.33 -5.56 -7.17
CA MET A 231 13.48 -4.80 -8.41
C MET A 231 12.55 -3.58 -8.43
N GLY A 232 12.93 -2.52 -9.13
CA GLY A 232 12.15 -1.28 -9.21
C GLY A 232 12.09 -0.54 -7.88
N GLY A 233 10.96 0.07 -7.57
CA GLY A 233 10.80 0.82 -6.31
C GLY A 233 10.96 -0.02 -5.04
N ALA A 234 10.71 -1.34 -5.12
CA ALA A 234 10.93 -2.25 -3.99
C ALA A 234 12.40 -2.31 -3.55
N ALA A 235 13.35 -2.01 -4.45
CA ALA A 235 14.78 -1.96 -4.13
C ALA A 235 15.07 -0.98 -2.99
N PHE A 236 14.42 0.19 -3.01
CA PHE A 236 14.64 1.25 -2.02
C PHE A 236 14.27 0.85 -0.60
N LEU A 237 13.25 -0.02 -0.43
CA LEU A 237 12.78 -0.45 0.89
C LEU A 237 13.87 -1.16 1.68
N THR A 238 14.75 -1.89 1.01
CA THR A 238 15.79 -2.67 1.67
C THR A 238 16.81 -1.78 2.39
N PHE A 239 17.10 -0.61 1.82
CA PHE A 239 18.13 0.32 2.30
C PHE A 239 17.74 1.09 3.57
N VAL A 240 16.49 0.99 4.04
CA VAL A 240 16.08 1.58 5.32
C VAL A 240 16.61 0.79 6.52
N SER A 241 16.88 -0.51 6.34
CA SER A 241 17.40 -1.37 7.41
C SER A 241 18.91 -1.52 7.31
N PRO A 242 19.65 -1.47 8.43
CA PRO A 242 21.08 -1.75 8.44
C PRO A 242 21.45 -3.23 8.19
N THR A 243 20.45 -4.12 8.16
CA THR A 243 20.65 -5.57 8.06
C THR A 243 19.89 -6.14 6.87
N ILE A 244 20.63 -6.36 5.78
CA ILE A 244 20.15 -7.01 4.57
C ILE A 244 20.88 -8.35 4.41
N TYR A 245 20.13 -9.41 4.15
CA TYR A 245 20.62 -10.69 3.67
C TYR A 245 20.03 -10.96 2.29
N MET A 246 20.76 -11.68 1.45
CA MET A 246 20.33 -11.98 0.08
C MET A 246 20.30 -13.48 -0.16
N SER A 247 19.34 -13.96 -0.94
CA SER A 247 19.43 -15.32 -1.53
C SER A 247 20.50 -15.34 -2.63
N SER A 248 21.00 -16.52 -2.97
CA SER A 248 22.10 -16.67 -3.94
C SER A 248 21.78 -16.09 -5.33
N ASP A 249 20.52 -16.16 -5.75
CA ASP A 249 20.00 -15.62 -7.01
C ASP A 249 19.40 -14.21 -6.88
N ALA A 250 19.50 -13.60 -5.70
CA ALA A 250 18.81 -12.36 -5.41
C ALA A 250 19.39 -11.15 -6.13
N ARG A 251 18.49 -10.22 -6.44
CA ARG A 251 18.79 -8.96 -7.12
C ARG A 251 18.14 -7.78 -6.40
N ILE A 252 18.90 -6.71 -6.21
CA ILE A 252 18.42 -5.39 -5.76
C ILE A 252 18.78 -4.37 -6.83
N GLY A 253 17.80 -3.77 -7.50
CA GLY A 253 18.06 -2.80 -8.55
C GLY A 253 16.93 -2.66 -9.56
N GLY A 254 17.26 -2.45 -10.84
CA GLY A 254 16.25 -2.30 -11.90
C GLY A 254 15.27 -1.14 -11.70
N ILE A 255 15.65 -0.13 -10.91
CA ILE A 255 14.90 1.13 -10.78
C ILE A 255 14.83 1.83 -12.15
N GLY A 256 15.85 1.63 -12.99
CA GLY A 256 15.97 2.28 -14.27
C GLY A 256 16.35 3.75 -14.13
N SER A 257 16.61 4.40 -15.27
CA SER A 257 17.00 5.80 -15.29
C SER A 257 15.87 6.70 -14.80
N MET A 258 16.03 7.28 -13.61
CA MET A 258 15.10 8.31 -13.17
C MET A 258 15.14 9.55 -14.08
N ALA A 259 16.24 9.76 -14.79
CA ALA A 259 16.40 10.84 -15.76
C ALA A 259 15.52 10.62 -17.00
N ARG A 260 15.45 9.39 -17.53
CA ARG A 260 14.61 9.05 -18.70
C ARG A 260 13.12 9.32 -18.48
N LEU A 261 12.65 9.25 -17.23
CA LEU A 261 11.24 9.48 -16.86
C LEU A 261 10.73 10.90 -17.19
N TYR A 262 11.63 11.87 -17.24
CA TYR A 262 11.28 13.25 -17.51
C TYR A 262 11.74 13.71 -18.89
N GLU A 263 12.24 12.81 -19.73
CA GLU A 263 12.56 13.13 -21.12
C GLU A 263 11.32 13.72 -21.81
N GLY A 264 11.49 14.89 -22.43
CA GLY A 264 10.40 15.63 -23.06
C GLY A 264 9.52 16.45 -22.12
N VAL A 265 9.71 16.39 -20.80
CA VAL A 265 9.00 17.23 -19.81
C VAL A 265 9.87 18.40 -19.38
N GLY A 266 9.57 19.60 -19.89
CA GLY A 266 10.32 20.81 -19.53
C GLY A 266 11.78 20.79 -19.99
N ASP A 267 12.55 21.78 -19.50
CA ASP A 267 14.00 21.86 -19.75
C ASP A 267 14.79 20.91 -18.83
N LYS A 268 16.00 20.50 -19.24
CA LYS A 268 16.89 19.58 -18.53
C LYS A 268 17.08 19.97 -17.05
N VAL A 269 17.17 21.26 -16.75
CA VAL A 269 17.31 21.75 -15.36
C VAL A 269 16.06 21.46 -14.52
N VAL A 270 14.86 21.52 -15.11
CA VAL A 270 13.60 21.18 -14.41
C VAL A 270 13.57 19.69 -14.13
N GLN A 271 13.93 18.87 -15.12
CA GLN A 271 14.01 17.41 -14.97
C GLN A 271 14.98 17.04 -13.84
N GLN A 272 16.18 17.64 -13.85
CA GLN A 272 17.19 17.51 -12.80
C GLN A 272 16.65 17.85 -11.42
N LYS A 273 15.92 18.97 -11.28
CA LYS A 273 15.31 19.34 -10.00
C LYS A 273 14.25 18.34 -9.54
N LEU A 274 13.42 17.84 -10.46
CA LEU A 274 12.34 16.91 -10.13
C LEU A 274 12.87 15.55 -9.67
N TYR A 275 13.85 14.97 -10.35
CA TYR A 275 14.42 13.69 -9.91
C TYR A 275 15.36 13.88 -8.70
N SER A 276 16.14 14.97 -8.61
CA SER A 276 17.06 15.17 -7.47
C SER A 276 16.33 15.36 -6.15
N ALA A 277 15.18 16.05 -6.14
CA ALA A 277 14.35 16.17 -4.95
C ALA A 277 13.92 14.79 -4.42
N ARG A 278 13.54 13.87 -5.31
CA ARG A 278 13.11 12.52 -4.94
C ARG A 278 14.29 11.62 -4.58
N LEU A 279 15.38 11.74 -5.30
CA LEU A 279 16.61 11.01 -5.00
C LEU A 279 17.15 11.36 -3.61
N GLY A 280 17.00 12.62 -3.18
CA GLY A 280 17.33 13.05 -1.83
C GLY A 280 16.61 12.25 -0.73
N HIS A 281 15.36 11.85 -0.95
CA HIS A 281 14.63 10.99 -0.01
C HIS A 281 15.23 9.58 0.03
N ALA A 282 15.45 8.96 -1.14
CA ALA A 282 16.05 7.64 -1.24
C ALA A 282 17.49 7.60 -0.65
N GLU A 283 18.29 8.63 -0.91
CA GLU A 283 19.61 8.82 -0.29
C GLU A 283 19.49 8.93 1.24
N GLY A 284 18.51 9.68 1.73
CA GLY A 284 18.22 9.78 3.17
C GLY A 284 17.89 8.43 3.82
N TRP A 285 17.13 7.57 3.13
CA TRP A 285 16.83 6.23 3.62
C TRP A 285 18.07 5.35 3.67
N ALA A 286 18.89 5.39 2.62
CA ALA A 286 20.16 4.66 2.59
C ALA A 286 21.12 5.11 3.69
N VAL A 287 21.24 6.42 3.93
CA VAL A 287 22.05 6.96 5.03
C VAL A 287 21.53 6.46 6.38
N ARG A 288 20.21 6.40 6.58
CA ARG A 288 19.60 5.84 7.79
C ARG A 288 19.96 4.36 7.98
N GLY A 289 19.96 3.57 6.91
CA GLY A 289 20.43 2.18 6.92
C GLY A 289 21.96 2.02 7.03
N GLY A 290 22.73 3.11 7.00
CA GLY A 290 24.20 3.07 7.06
C GLY A 290 24.88 2.76 5.72
N TYR A 291 24.20 3.04 4.61
CA TYR A 291 24.71 2.81 3.25
C TYR A 291 25.15 4.12 2.57
N SER A 292 26.06 3.98 1.61
CA SER A 292 26.55 5.12 0.83
C SER A 292 25.48 5.64 -0.14
N PRO A 293 25.17 6.96 -0.14
CA PRO A 293 24.30 7.58 -1.13
C PRO A 293 24.72 7.32 -2.59
N LYS A 294 26.02 7.08 -2.83
CA LYS A 294 26.54 6.77 -4.17
C LYS A 294 25.92 5.50 -4.77
N ILE A 295 25.58 4.52 -3.93
CA ILE A 295 24.92 3.29 -4.35
C ILE A 295 23.52 3.61 -4.88
N ILE A 296 22.79 4.48 -4.18
CA ILE A 296 21.45 4.94 -4.58
C ILE A 296 21.50 5.73 -5.90
N ARG A 297 22.51 6.58 -6.08
CA ARG A 297 22.74 7.28 -7.35
C ARG A 297 23.01 6.32 -8.50
N ALA A 298 23.92 5.37 -8.31
CA ALA A 298 24.24 4.37 -9.33
C ALA A 298 23.05 3.46 -9.66
N LEU A 299 22.19 3.17 -8.68
CA LEU A 299 20.94 2.43 -8.89
C LEU A 299 19.90 3.21 -9.72
N SER A 300 19.96 4.54 -9.73
CA SER A 300 18.83 5.39 -10.15
C SER A 300 19.16 6.36 -11.30
N ILE A 301 20.43 6.68 -11.57
CA ILE A 301 20.86 7.65 -12.59
C ILE A 301 21.73 6.93 -13.60
N THR A 302 21.33 6.93 -14.87
CA THR A 302 22.08 6.26 -15.95
C THR A 302 23.41 6.92 -16.27
N GLU A 303 23.48 8.24 -16.14
CA GLU A 303 24.70 8.99 -16.41
C GLU A 303 25.71 8.91 -15.24
N TYR A 304 25.34 8.24 -14.14
CA TYR A 304 26.15 8.18 -12.94
C TYR A 304 27.08 6.97 -12.95
N VAL A 305 28.31 7.22 -13.35
CA VAL A 305 29.36 6.20 -13.35
C VAL A 305 29.87 5.94 -11.94
N LEU A 306 29.89 4.68 -11.54
CA LEU A 306 30.41 4.25 -10.26
C LEU A 306 31.33 3.04 -10.43
N SER A 307 32.54 3.14 -9.90
CA SER A 307 33.43 1.99 -9.68
C SER A 307 33.74 1.82 -8.20
N VAL A 308 34.18 0.63 -7.82
CA VAL A 308 34.56 0.30 -6.45
C VAL A 308 35.91 -0.40 -6.41
N LYS A 309 36.71 -0.10 -5.39
CA LYS A 309 37.87 -0.89 -5.02
C LYS A 309 37.62 -1.52 -3.66
N ILE A 310 37.76 -2.84 -3.58
CA ILE A 310 37.64 -3.57 -2.32
C ILE A 310 39.00 -3.53 -1.63
N THR A 311 39.08 -2.85 -0.49
CA THR A 311 40.29 -2.79 0.34
C THR A 311 40.06 -3.51 1.66
N GLY A 312 41.13 -3.73 2.44
CA GLY A 312 41.01 -4.36 3.77
C GLY A 312 40.13 -3.55 4.74
N SER A 313 40.06 -2.22 4.59
CA SER A 313 39.21 -1.35 5.41
C SER A 313 37.74 -1.35 4.96
N GLY A 314 37.46 -1.60 3.68
CA GLY A 314 36.12 -1.69 3.13
C GLY A 314 36.04 -1.31 1.65
N PRO A 315 34.82 -1.11 1.12
CA PRO A 315 34.64 -0.62 -0.24
C PRO A 315 34.97 0.87 -0.35
N GLU A 316 35.84 1.22 -1.30
CA GLU A 316 36.13 2.61 -1.70
C GLU A 316 35.46 2.90 -3.03
N PHE A 317 34.54 3.87 -3.05
CA PHE A 317 33.73 4.21 -4.23
C PHE A 317 34.29 5.40 -5.00
N TYR A 318 34.43 5.25 -6.31
CA TYR A 318 34.95 6.25 -7.24
C TYR A 318 33.91 6.61 -8.31
N GLU A 319 33.72 7.91 -8.56
CA GLU A 319 32.71 8.44 -9.49
C GLU A 319 33.31 8.60 -10.89
N ARG A 320 33.70 7.47 -11.48
CA ARG A 320 34.36 7.37 -12.79
C ARG A 320 34.39 5.92 -13.26
N LEU A 321 34.75 5.72 -14.51
CA LEU A 321 34.98 4.39 -15.05
C LEU A 321 36.10 3.68 -14.25
N ALA A 322 35.97 2.36 -14.15
CA ALA A 322 36.93 1.52 -13.46
C ALA A 322 38.31 1.65 -14.13
N ASP A 323 39.34 1.84 -13.32
CA ASP A 323 40.74 1.79 -13.75
C ASP A 323 41.25 0.34 -13.65
N PRO A 324 41.47 -0.37 -14.78
CA PRO A 324 41.87 -1.77 -14.77
C PRO A 324 43.22 -2.00 -14.07
N LEU A 325 44.10 -0.99 -14.03
CA LEU A 325 45.41 -1.09 -13.41
C LEU A 325 45.34 -0.98 -11.88
N LYS A 326 44.22 -0.51 -11.33
CA LYS A 326 44.04 -0.30 -9.88
C LYS A 326 43.20 -1.38 -9.20
N GLY A 327 42.78 -2.39 -9.95
CA GLY A 327 41.91 -3.47 -9.47
C GLY A 327 40.51 -2.98 -9.11
N GLU A 328 40.02 -1.97 -9.83
CA GLU A 328 38.66 -1.43 -9.64
C GLU A 328 37.63 -2.28 -10.41
N ILE A 329 36.45 -2.44 -9.80
CA ILE A 329 35.31 -3.11 -10.39
C ILE A 329 34.30 -2.04 -10.80
N LEU A 330 33.83 -2.10 -12.05
CA LEU A 330 32.76 -1.22 -12.53
C LEU A 330 31.42 -1.68 -11.95
N LEU A 331 30.68 -0.76 -11.32
CA LEU A 331 29.36 -1.02 -10.75
C LEU A 331 28.24 -0.46 -11.64
N ALA A 332 28.41 0.74 -12.17
CA ALA A 332 27.51 1.37 -13.14
C ALA A 332 28.33 2.22 -14.12
N ASP A 333 27.92 2.27 -15.39
CA ASP A 333 28.53 3.12 -16.41
C ASP A 333 27.69 4.36 -16.74
N ASP A 334 27.93 5.00 -17.89
CA ASP A 334 27.25 6.24 -18.30
C ASP A 334 26.10 6.01 -19.31
N GLY A 335 25.80 4.76 -19.66
CA GLY A 335 24.78 4.40 -20.65
C GLY A 335 24.90 5.12 -22.00
N ASN A 336 26.12 5.50 -22.39
CA ASN A 336 26.36 6.31 -23.58
C ASN A 336 26.13 5.50 -24.87
N GLU A 337 25.07 5.85 -25.60
CA GLU A 337 24.67 5.19 -26.84
C GLU A 337 25.69 5.33 -27.98
N GLU A 338 26.29 6.52 -28.16
CA GLU A 338 27.29 6.76 -29.20
C GLU A 338 28.55 5.91 -28.97
N ALA A 339 28.87 5.64 -27.71
CA ALA A 339 29.97 4.78 -27.31
C ALA A 339 29.60 3.28 -27.23
N GLY A 340 28.37 2.91 -27.61
CA GLY A 340 27.88 1.53 -27.58
C GLY A 340 27.73 0.95 -26.16
N ARG A 341 27.64 1.80 -25.14
CA ARG A 341 27.52 1.40 -23.72
C ARG A 341 26.07 1.38 -23.21
N ARG A 342 25.10 1.66 -24.08
CA ARG A 342 23.68 1.64 -23.70
C ARG A 342 23.17 0.20 -23.64
N ASP A 343 22.67 -0.20 -22.48
CA ASP A 343 22.03 -1.49 -22.28
C ASP A 343 20.84 -1.71 -23.22
N SER A 344 20.73 -2.93 -23.73
CA SER A 344 19.52 -3.40 -24.40
C SER A 344 18.38 -3.62 -23.39
N ALA A 345 17.13 -3.53 -23.86
CA ALA A 345 15.96 -3.87 -23.04
C ALA A 345 16.06 -5.28 -22.44
N TYR A 346 16.70 -6.21 -23.16
CA TYR A 346 16.90 -7.59 -22.72
C TYR A 346 17.90 -7.72 -21.56
N GLU A 347 19.00 -6.96 -21.59
CA GLU A 347 19.99 -6.92 -20.51
C GLU A 347 19.40 -6.32 -19.23
N LEU A 348 18.58 -5.28 -19.38
CA LEU A 348 17.84 -4.65 -18.28
C LEU A 348 16.86 -5.62 -17.61
N ILE A 349 16.08 -6.38 -18.40
CA ILE A 349 15.14 -7.40 -17.88
C ILE A 349 15.87 -8.48 -17.08
N ARG A 350 17.04 -8.89 -17.57
CA ARG A 350 17.85 -9.92 -16.89
C ARG A 350 18.65 -9.36 -15.72
N GLY A 351 18.66 -8.05 -15.49
CA GLY A 351 19.52 -7.42 -14.48
C GLY A 351 21.00 -7.68 -14.77
N ASN A 352 21.35 -7.81 -16.05
CA ASN A 352 22.72 -7.95 -16.54
C ASN A 352 23.26 -6.66 -17.15
N GLY A 353 22.40 -5.66 -17.28
CA GLY A 353 22.81 -4.33 -17.71
C GLY A 353 23.66 -3.61 -16.68
N ASN A 354 24.45 -2.64 -17.14
CA ASN A 354 25.32 -1.81 -16.33
C ASN A 354 25.09 -0.30 -16.50
N ASP A 355 24.10 0.13 -17.29
CA ASP A 355 23.61 1.53 -17.36
C ASP A 355 23.23 2.02 -15.95
N THR A 356 22.66 1.12 -15.14
CA THR A 356 22.32 1.37 -13.73
C THR A 356 22.72 0.15 -12.92
N LEU A 357 23.18 0.39 -11.70
CA LEU A 357 23.61 -0.67 -10.80
C LEU A 357 22.47 -1.66 -10.54
N THR A 358 22.76 -2.95 -10.70
CA THR A 358 21.94 -4.03 -10.14
C THR A 358 22.81 -4.87 -9.23
N LEU A 359 22.53 -4.83 -7.93
CA LEU A 359 23.27 -5.58 -6.94
C LEU A 359 22.85 -7.05 -6.98
N LYS A 360 23.79 -7.90 -7.38
CA LYS A 360 23.74 -9.36 -7.19
C LYS A 360 24.32 -9.73 -5.83
N ALA A 361 23.95 -10.90 -5.30
CA ALA A 361 24.30 -11.31 -3.94
C ALA A 361 25.82 -11.30 -3.66
N ASP A 362 26.64 -11.65 -4.65
CA ASP A 362 28.10 -11.64 -4.57
C ASP A 362 28.66 -10.22 -4.42
N ILE A 363 28.36 -9.33 -5.36
CA ILE A 363 28.80 -7.93 -5.33
C ILE A 363 28.27 -7.24 -4.08
N ALA A 364 26.99 -7.45 -3.73
CA ALA A 364 26.36 -6.84 -2.57
C ALA A 364 27.06 -7.21 -1.26
N ARG A 365 27.52 -8.47 -1.14
CA ARG A 365 28.32 -8.92 0.01
C ARG A 365 29.70 -8.28 0.00
N ASP A 366 30.36 -8.28 -1.15
CA ASP A 366 31.73 -7.78 -1.28
C ASP A 366 31.84 -6.27 -0.99
N ILE A 367 30.81 -5.49 -1.35
CA ILE A 367 30.69 -4.06 -1.00
C ILE A 367 29.96 -3.81 0.32
N ARG A 368 29.72 -4.85 1.13
CA ARG A 368 29.11 -4.79 2.47
C ARG A 368 27.70 -4.18 2.53
N VAL A 369 26.95 -4.20 1.43
CA VAL A 369 25.51 -3.91 1.43
C VAL A 369 24.74 -5.07 2.06
N SER A 370 25.03 -6.30 1.64
CA SER A 370 24.51 -7.52 2.24
C SER A 370 25.45 -8.03 3.32
N LYS A 371 24.89 -8.55 4.42
CA LYS A 371 25.62 -9.19 5.52
C LYS A 371 25.97 -10.65 5.22
N GLY A 372 25.23 -11.29 4.31
CA GLY A 372 25.47 -12.68 3.95
C GLY A 372 24.55 -13.17 2.83
N THR A 373 24.86 -14.35 2.33
CA THR A 373 24.08 -15.04 1.30
C THR A 373 23.47 -16.30 1.88
N VAL A 374 22.13 -16.37 1.93
CA VAL A 374 21.38 -17.48 2.56
C VAL A 374 20.13 -17.79 1.74
N ASP A 375 19.91 -19.08 1.45
CA ASP A 375 18.80 -19.54 0.58
C ASP A 375 17.58 -20.07 1.35
N THR A 376 17.73 -20.32 2.65
CA THR A 376 16.66 -20.82 3.51
C THR A 376 16.52 -19.98 4.77
N LEU A 377 15.31 -20.00 5.36
CA LEU A 377 15.06 -19.31 6.63
C LEU A 377 15.95 -19.88 7.74
N ASP A 378 16.14 -21.19 7.79
CA ASP A 378 16.98 -21.82 8.82
C ASP A 378 18.45 -21.37 8.71
N ALA A 379 18.98 -21.26 7.48
CA ALA A 379 20.32 -20.73 7.24
C ALA A 379 20.42 -19.26 7.68
N LEU A 380 19.39 -18.44 7.45
CA LEU A 380 19.33 -17.07 7.96
C LEU A 380 19.31 -17.04 9.49
N LEU A 381 18.50 -17.88 10.14
CA LEU A 381 18.42 -17.93 11.60
C LEU A 381 19.73 -18.41 12.24
N HIS A 382 20.46 -19.29 11.57
CA HIS A 382 21.80 -19.72 11.95
C HIS A 382 22.79 -18.55 11.84
N GLU A 383 22.78 -17.82 10.72
CA GLU A 383 23.66 -16.65 10.51
C GLU A 383 23.38 -15.49 11.48
N LEU A 384 22.15 -15.41 11.99
CA LEU A 384 21.75 -14.46 13.03
C LEU A 384 22.07 -14.93 14.46
N ASP A 385 22.64 -16.13 14.62
CA ASP A 385 22.95 -16.76 15.92
C ASP A 385 21.71 -16.92 16.84
N ILE A 386 20.53 -17.17 16.24
CA ILE A 386 19.26 -17.34 16.97
C ILE A 386 18.57 -18.69 16.68
N GLU A 387 19.15 -19.53 15.83
CA GLU A 387 18.57 -20.83 15.42
C GLU A 387 18.11 -21.68 16.61
N ARG A 388 18.93 -21.79 17.66
CA ARG A 388 18.65 -22.64 18.84
C ARG A 388 17.89 -21.93 19.96
N SER A 389 17.87 -20.60 19.94
CA SER A 389 17.36 -19.75 21.02
C SER A 389 16.11 -18.96 20.63
N HIS A 390 15.52 -19.25 19.47
CA HIS A 390 14.32 -18.56 19.02
C HIS A 390 13.02 -19.32 19.31
N VAL A 391 11.94 -18.55 19.42
CA VAL A 391 10.58 -19.05 19.25
C VAL A 391 10.03 -18.36 18.02
N ARG A 392 9.74 -19.15 16.98
CA ARG A 392 8.99 -18.65 15.84
C ARG A 392 7.57 -18.39 16.30
N VAL A 393 7.14 -17.13 16.21
CA VAL A 393 5.76 -16.77 16.51
C VAL A 393 4.88 -17.30 15.38
N ASP A 394 3.81 -17.99 15.75
CA ASP A 394 2.92 -18.68 14.81
C ASP A 394 2.38 -17.70 13.76
N ALA A 395 2.66 -17.99 12.49
CA ALA A 395 2.73 -17.00 11.43
C ALA A 395 1.33 -16.61 10.89
N ARG A 396 0.60 -15.76 11.61
CA ARG A 396 -0.59 -15.06 11.08
C ARG A 396 -0.22 -14.08 9.97
N SER A 397 1.04 -13.67 9.87
CA SER A 397 1.56 -12.80 8.80
C SER A 397 1.16 -13.26 7.41
N LYS A 398 1.34 -14.54 7.10
CA LYS A 398 0.97 -15.11 5.80
C LYS A 398 -0.52 -15.00 5.52
N ARG A 399 -1.36 -15.28 6.54
CA ARG A 399 -2.82 -15.11 6.40
C ARG A 399 -3.20 -13.66 6.18
N ILE A 400 -2.51 -12.71 6.82
CA ILE A 400 -2.73 -11.27 6.64
C ILE A 400 -2.37 -10.85 5.21
N THR A 401 -1.21 -11.26 4.72
CA THR A 401 -0.73 -10.88 3.38
C THR A 401 -1.51 -11.57 2.28
N ASP A 402 -1.78 -12.87 2.39
CA ASP A 402 -2.59 -13.60 1.41
C ASP A 402 -4.07 -13.16 1.43
N GLY A 403 -4.63 -12.90 2.62
CA GLY A 403 -5.98 -12.36 2.76
C GLY A 403 -6.13 -11.00 2.08
N TRP A 404 -5.12 -10.12 2.18
CA TRP A 404 -5.11 -8.86 1.43
C TRP A 404 -5.12 -9.08 -0.09
N LYS A 405 -4.28 -9.99 -0.60
CA LYS A 405 -4.22 -10.29 -2.05
C LYS A 405 -5.58 -10.78 -2.57
N ASP A 406 -6.24 -11.65 -1.81
CA ASP A 406 -7.55 -12.19 -2.18
C ASP A 406 -8.64 -11.11 -2.10
N GLU A 407 -8.68 -10.32 -1.02
CA GLU A 407 -9.58 -9.17 -0.86
C GLU A 407 -9.42 -8.17 -2.02
N LEU A 408 -8.18 -7.84 -2.38
CA LEU A 408 -7.87 -6.92 -3.48
C LEU A 408 -8.31 -7.50 -4.83
N ARG A 409 -8.04 -8.79 -5.08
CA ARG A 409 -8.46 -9.48 -6.30
C ARG A 409 -9.98 -9.48 -6.46
N ASP A 410 -10.70 -9.74 -5.38
CA ASP A 410 -12.16 -9.76 -5.38
C ASP A 410 -12.77 -8.36 -5.47
N ALA A 411 -12.13 -7.35 -4.86
CA ALA A 411 -12.49 -5.96 -5.08
C ALA A 411 -12.31 -5.54 -6.54
N LYS A 412 -11.20 -5.92 -7.19
CA LYS A 412 -10.93 -5.65 -8.62
C LYS A 412 -11.97 -6.30 -9.53
N ARG A 413 -12.39 -7.54 -9.23
CA ARG A 413 -13.51 -8.21 -9.94
C ARG A 413 -14.83 -7.47 -9.71
N SER A 414 -15.12 -7.10 -8.47
CA SER A 414 -16.36 -6.43 -8.09
C SER A 414 -16.51 -5.06 -8.74
N VAL A 415 -15.44 -4.25 -8.79
CA VAL A 415 -15.45 -2.95 -9.48
C VAL A 415 -15.80 -3.10 -10.96
N ARG A 416 -15.18 -4.05 -11.66
CA ARG A 416 -15.47 -4.30 -13.09
C ARG A 416 -16.91 -4.70 -13.31
N ARG A 417 -17.40 -5.66 -12.50
CA ARG A 417 -18.80 -6.10 -12.53
C ARG A 417 -19.77 -4.94 -12.27
N LEU A 418 -19.50 -4.10 -11.26
CA LEU A 418 -20.37 -2.96 -10.92
C LEU A 418 -20.43 -1.93 -12.04
N LEU A 419 -19.31 -1.67 -12.74
CA LEU A 419 -19.27 -0.77 -13.89
C LEU A 419 -20.00 -1.34 -15.11
N GLU A 420 -19.86 -2.63 -15.36
CA GLU A 420 -20.62 -3.33 -16.42
C GLU A 420 -22.13 -3.31 -16.12
N GLU A 421 -22.52 -3.64 -14.89
CA GLU A 421 -23.91 -3.55 -14.43
C GLU A 421 -24.44 -2.12 -14.55
N TYR A 422 -23.66 -1.11 -14.16
CA TYR A 422 -24.00 0.30 -14.32
C TYR A 422 -24.27 0.66 -15.78
N ALA A 423 -23.41 0.24 -16.71
CA ALA A 423 -23.58 0.48 -18.15
C ALA A 423 -24.83 -0.23 -18.71
N GLY A 424 -25.23 -1.36 -18.11
CA GLY A 424 -26.45 -2.08 -18.45
C GLY A 424 -27.74 -1.39 -17.99
N VAL A 425 -27.69 -0.51 -16.98
CA VAL A 425 -28.89 0.20 -16.50
C VAL A 425 -29.27 1.31 -17.48
N ARG A 426 -30.31 1.07 -18.27
CA ARG A 426 -30.86 2.05 -19.21
C ARG A 426 -31.98 2.87 -18.59
N VAL A 427 -31.85 4.18 -18.61
CA VAL A 427 -32.94 5.12 -18.32
C VAL A 427 -33.65 5.41 -19.65
N GLN A 428 -34.63 4.58 -20.04
CA GLN A 428 -35.34 4.75 -21.32
C GLN A 428 -36.58 5.66 -21.18
N PRO A 429 -36.72 6.66 -22.07
CA PRO A 429 -38.01 7.17 -22.51
C PRO A 429 -38.62 6.20 -23.56
N PRO A 430 -39.92 5.89 -23.55
CA PRO A 430 -40.97 6.32 -22.62
C PRO A 430 -41.02 5.41 -21.38
N GLY A 431 -40.86 5.99 -20.19
CA GLY A 431 -41.05 5.28 -18.93
C GLY A 431 -41.51 6.27 -17.87
N ASP A 432 -42.40 5.86 -16.97
CA ASP A 432 -42.96 6.73 -15.93
C ASP A 432 -41.88 7.28 -15.00
N PHE A 433 -42.16 8.41 -14.34
CA PHE A 433 -41.24 9.08 -13.42
C PHE A 433 -40.63 8.11 -12.38
N ASP A 434 -41.44 7.20 -11.85
CA ASP A 434 -41.01 6.20 -10.88
C ASP A 434 -40.03 5.18 -11.47
N ALA A 435 -40.24 4.77 -12.72
CA ALA A 435 -39.33 3.86 -13.42
C ALA A 435 -37.97 4.52 -13.68
N ARG A 436 -37.97 5.80 -14.11
CA ARG A 436 -36.74 6.58 -14.31
C ARG A 436 -36.02 6.84 -12.99
N THR A 437 -36.76 7.15 -11.93
CA THR A 437 -36.23 7.33 -10.58
C THR A 437 -35.58 6.05 -10.05
N LYS A 438 -36.23 4.90 -10.21
CA LYS A 438 -35.68 3.60 -9.81
C LYS A 438 -34.39 3.27 -10.57
N ALA A 439 -34.38 3.46 -11.90
CA ALA A 439 -33.19 3.23 -12.72
C ALA A 439 -32.01 4.13 -12.30
N ARG A 440 -32.25 5.44 -12.07
CA ARG A 440 -31.23 6.37 -11.58
C ARG A 440 -30.72 6.03 -10.17
N ASN A 441 -31.61 5.62 -9.27
CA ASN A 441 -31.20 5.16 -7.93
C ASN A 441 -30.29 3.94 -8.02
N THR A 442 -30.60 2.97 -8.90
CA THR A 442 -29.73 1.82 -9.15
C THR A 442 -28.37 2.25 -9.71
N GLN A 443 -28.35 3.14 -10.72
CA GLN A 443 -27.10 3.69 -11.25
C GLN A 443 -26.24 4.33 -10.15
N ARG A 444 -26.85 5.20 -9.34
CA ARG A 444 -26.18 5.87 -8.21
C ARG A 444 -25.60 4.87 -7.22
N GLN A 445 -26.39 3.88 -6.79
CA GLN A 445 -25.95 2.86 -5.84
C GLN A 445 -24.73 2.08 -6.35
N LYS A 446 -24.70 1.73 -7.64
CA LYS A 446 -23.57 1.01 -8.25
C LYS A 446 -22.30 1.86 -8.29
N LEU A 447 -22.42 3.16 -8.62
CA LEU A 447 -21.29 4.09 -8.58
C LEU A 447 -20.78 4.33 -7.15
N GLU A 448 -21.69 4.49 -6.18
CA GLU A 448 -21.33 4.64 -4.75
C GLU A 448 -20.61 3.40 -4.21
N GLN A 449 -21.08 2.19 -4.54
CA GLN A 449 -20.39 0.93 -4.21
C GLN A 449 -19.01 0.84 -4.87
N THR A 450 -18.91 1.24 -6.14
CA THR A 450 -17.64 1.28 -6.86
C THR A 450 -16.65 2.22 -6.17
N LEU A 451 -17.08 3.44 -5.86
CA LEU A 451 -16.26 4.45 -5.17
C LEU A 451 -15.82 3.97 -3.78
N SER A 452 -16.71 3.30 -3.04
CA SER A 452 -16.37 2.72 -1.73
C SER A 452 -15.26 1.66 -1.82
N LEU A 453 -15.32 0.76 -2.81
CA LEU A 453 -14.27 -0.23 -3.02
C LEU A 453 -12.95 0.42 -3.45
N LEU A 454 -13.05 1.37 -4.38
CA LEU A 454 -11.89 2.09 -4.90
C LEU A 454 -11.15 2.89 -3.83
N ARG A 455 -11.85 3.49 -2.87
CA ARG A 455 -11.25 4.19 -1.73
C ARG A 455 -10.69 3.22 -0.68
N ARG A 456 -11.41 2.13 -0.38
CA ARG A 456 -10.97 1.13 0.61
C ARG A 456 -9.68 0.43 0.21
N TYR A 457 -9.50 0.17 -1.08
CA TYR A 457 -8.34 -0.52 -1.64
C TYR A 457 -7.48 0.41 -2.50
N GLU A 458 -7.52 1.73 -2.25
CA GLU A 458 -6.85 2.73 -3.09
C GLU A 458 -5.36 2.42 -3.29
N GLU A 459 -4.68 1.99 -2.24
CA GLU A 459 -3.26 1.60 -2.29
C GLU A 459 -2.97 0.46 -3.28
N GLY A 460 -3.88 -0.49 -3.47
CA GLY A 460 -3.71 -1.63 -4.39
C GLY A 460 -4.46 -1.48 -5.72
N MET A 461 -5.25 -0.42 -5.87
CA MET A 461 -6.03 -0.09 -7.07
C MET A 461 -5.25 0.87 -7.97
N THR A 462 -4.10 0.39 -8.44
CA THR A 462 -3.12 1.18 -9.20
C THR A 462 -3.74 1.92 -10.38
N ALA A 463 -3.19 3.10 -10.71
CA ALA A 463 -3.63 3.89 -11.86
C ALA A 463 -3.61 3.10 -13.17
N ARG A 464 -2.60 2.23 -13.35
CA ARG A 464 -2.55 1.27 -14.46
C ARG A 464 -3.73 0.32 -14.46
N TRP A 465 -3.96 -0.38 -13.35
CA TRP A 465 -5.04 -1.36 -13.31
C TRP A 465 -6.37 -0.68 -13.69
N ARG A 466 -6.58 0.55 -13.23
CA ARG A 466 -7.73 1.37 -13.63
C ARG A 466 -7.74 1.65 -15.13
N GLN A 467 -6.66 2.14 -15.71
CA GLN A 467 -6.56 2.45 -17.14
C GLN A 467 -6.82 1.21 -18.01
N GLN A 468 -6.21 0.07 -17.68
CA GLN A 468 -6.37 -1.19 -18.41
C GLN A 468 -7.80 -1.72 -18.37
N ASN A 469 -8.51 -1.45 -17.27
CA ASN A 469 -9.89 -1.89 -17.09
C ASN A 469 -10.92 -0.76 -17.29
N GLN A 470 -10.49 0.36 -17.89
CA GLN A 470 -11.32 1.54 -18.19
C GLN A 470 -12.11 2.06 -16.97
N VAL A 471 -11.53 1.92 -15.78
CA VAL A 471 -12.12 2.40 -14.52
C VAL A 471 -11.86 3.91 -14.42
N PRO A 472 -12.91 4.75 -14.36
CA PRO A 472 -12.72 6.19 -14.27
C PRO A 472 -12.05 6.61 -12.94
N PRO A 473 -11.35 7.76 -12.91
CA PRO A 473 -10.88 8.35 -11.65
C PRO A 473 -12.03 8.64 -10.67
N ASN A 474 -11.73 8.66 -9.37
CA ASN A 474 -12.72 8.89 -8.31
C ASN A 474 -13.56 10.16 -8.56
N VAL A 475 -12.89 11.26 -8.95
CA VAL A 475 -13.53 12.55 -9.25
C VAL A 475 -14.55 12.44 -10.40
N VAL A 476 -14.27 11.61 -11.41
CA VAL A 476 -15.21 11.39 -12.52
C VAL A 476 -16.42 10.60 -12.04
N ILE A 477 -16.23 9.57 -11.22
CA ILE A 477 -17.33 8.79 -10.63
C ILE A 477 -18.20 9.68 -9.74
N GLU A 478 -17.61 10.56 -8.95
CA GLU A 478 -18.32 11.55 -8.13
C GLU A 478 -19.15 12.52 -9.00
N SER A 479 -18.57 13.06 -10.07
CA SER A 479 -19.30 13.90 -11.02
C SER A 479 -20.49 13.15 -11.63
N MET A 480 -20.31 11.89 -12.03
CA MET A 480 -21.40 11.06 -12.58
C MET A 480 -22.53 10.87 -11.57
N ILE A 481 -22.20 10.65 -10.28
CA ILE A 481 -23.18 10.57 -9.20
C ILE A 481 -23.97 11.88 -9.07
N ASP A 482 -23.29 13.03 -9.13
CA ASP A 482 -23.94 14.33 -9.00
C ASP A 482 -24.77 14.73 -10.24
N ASP A 483 -24.35 14.31 -11.43
CA ASP A 483 -25.15 14.43 -12.65
C ASP A 483 -26.45 13.61 -12.56
N ILE A 484 -26.38 12.38 -12.04
CA ILE A 484 -27.57 11.53 -11.82
C ILE A 484 -28.53 12.20 -10.83
N LYS A 485 -28.02 12.76 -9.72
CA LYS A 485 -28.85 13.49 -8.73
C LYS A 485 -29.54 14.70 -9.36
N ARG A 486 -28.82 15.49 -10.16
CA ARG A 486 -29.38 16.65 -10.88
C ARG A 486 -30.46 16.24 -11.88
N ALA A 487 -30.22 15.20 -12.66
CA ALA A 487 -31.20 14.68 -13.61
C ALA A 487 -32.47 14.15 -12.91
N GLN A 488 -32.33 13.53 -11.73
CA GLN A 488 -33.46 13.07 -10.94
C GLN A 488 -34.30 14.23 -10.39
N LEU A 489 -33.67 15.35 -10.00
CA LEU A 489 -34.39 16.55 -9.57
C LEU A 489 -35.16 17.20 -10.71
N ALA A 490 -34.58 17.28 -11.91
CA ALA A 490 -35.21 17.84 -13.11
C ALA A 490 -36.43 17.03 -13.57
N ASP A 491 -36.47 15.74 -13.27
CA ASP A 491 -37.57 14.85 -13.63
C ASP A 491 -38.80 15.00 -12.74
N ARG A 492 -38.70 15.70 -11.59
CA ARG A 492 -39.82 15.83 -10.65
C ARG A 492 -41.00 16.51 -11.35
N PRO A 493 -42.23 15.96 -11.25
CA PRO A 493 -43.40 16.62 -11.79
C PRO A 493 -43.61 17.97 -11.07
N ASP A 494 -43.91 19.01 -11.86
CA ASP A 494 -44.33 20.31 -11.33
C ASP A 494 -45.56 20.07 -10.44
N ARG A 495 -45.42 20.42 -9.16
CA ARG A 495 -46.49 20.25 -8.16
C ARG A 495 -47.50 21.38 -8.22
#